data_AF-A0A3M1NFB0-F1
#
_entry.id   AF-A0A3M1NFB0-F1
#
_cell.length_a   1.000
_cell.length_b   1.000
_cell.length_c   1.000
_cell.angle_alpha   90.00
_cell.angle_beta   90.00
_cell.angle_gamma   90.00
#
_symmetry.space_group_name_H-M   'P 1'
#
loop_
_entity.id
_entity.type
_entity.pdbx_description
1 polymer ?
#
loop_
_entity_poly.entity_id
_entity_poly.type
_entity_poly.pdbx_seq_one_letter_code
_entity_poly.pdbx_strand_id
1 'polypeptide(L)'
;EIGANNAGPDIAEYTGGKFGPWCAYFLSWAINQALRGLGHPALPPRPTAKGLASELLKRGERVSTPAVGDIVVWERGPRGGWQGHAGIVWKYISETDTLVTVEGNFGPYPSKVSVIIRPNGRWRTRLWRIVRWHGAPKEGKQ
;
A
#
# COMPACT_ATOMS: atom_id res chain seq x y z
N GLU A 1 -17.32 7.65 -14.70
CA GLU A 1 -17.20 8.53 -13.52
C GLU A 1 -16.55 9.85 -13.91
N ILE A 2 -17.22 10.94 -13.57
CA ILE A 2 -16.86 12.34 -13.92
C ILE A 2 -15.80 12.82 -12.92
N GLY A 3 -14.65 13.34 -13.40
CA GLY A 3 -13.64 14.00 -12.56
C GLY A 3 -12.20 13.58 -12.87
N ALA A 4 -11.52 14.28 -13.78
CA ALA A 4 -10.12 14.02 -14.07
C ALA A 4 -9.22 14.11 -12.81
N ASN A 5 -8.24 13.20 -12.73
CA ASN A 5 -7.13 13.17 -11.76
C ASN A 5 -7.51 13.11 -10.28
N ASN A 6 -7.59 11.89 -9.74
CA ASN A 6 -7.51 11.65 -8.28
C ASN A 6 -8.52 12.47 -7.46
N ALA A 7 -9.73 12.65 -8.01
CA ALA A 7 -10.70 13.63 -7.57
C ALA A 7 -12.16 13.14 -7.63
N GLY A 8 -12.37 11.88 -8.04
CA GLY A 8 -13.72 11.33 -8.18
C GLY A 8 -14.40 11.12 -6.83
N PRO A 9 -15.74 11.16 -6.77
CA PRO A 9 -16.49 10.84 -5.55
C PRO A 9 -16.17 9.42 -5.05
N ASP A 10 -15.81 8.52 -5.97
CA ASP A 10 -15.59 7.10 -5.73
C ASP A 10 -14.35 6.80 -4.88
N ILE A 11 -13.44 7.79 -4.70
CA ILE A 11 -12.27 7.66 -3.83
C ILE A 11 -12.40 8.46 -2.53
N ALA A 12 -13.49 9.22 -2.35
CA ALA A 12 -13.70 10.07 -1.18
C ALA A 12 -13.74 9.26 0.12
N GLU A 13 -14.24 8.02 0.07
CA GLU A 13 -14.25 7.09 1.21
C GLU A 13 -12.83 6.82 1.75
N TYR A 14 -11.83 6.74 0.87
CA TYR A 14 -10.45 6.45 1.24
C TYR A 14 -9.66 7.72 1.60
N THR A 15 -9.92 8.82 0.90
CA THR A 15 -9.13 10.04 1.01
C THR A 15 -9.72 11.06 1.98
N GLY A 16 -10.97 10.88 2.42
CA GLY A 16 -11.72 11.90 3.15
C GLY A 16 -11.96 13.15 2.31
N GLY A 17 -12.14 12.99 0.99
CA GLY A 17 -12.32 14.09 0.03
C GLY A 17 -11.03 14.80 -0.39
N LYS A 18 -9.85 14.30 -0.01
CA LYS A 18 -8.56 14.89 -0.41
C LYS A 18 -8.17 14.49 -1.84
N PHE A 19 -7.70 15.49 -2.60
CA PHE A 19 -7.21 15.33 -3.96
C PHE A 19 -5.74 14.92 -4.01
N GLY A 20 -5.38 14.00 -4.92
CA GLY A 20 -3.99 13.58 -5.14
C GLY A 20 -3.77 12.07 -5.10
N PRO A 21 -2.52 11.58 -5.28
CA PRO A 21 -2.26 10.15 -5.41
C PRO A 21 -2.79 9.37 -4.20
N TRP A 22 -3.73 8.45 -4.45
CA TRP A 22 -4.54 7.85 -3.39
C TRP A 22 -4.20 6.39 -3.06
N CYS A 23 -3.12 5.83 -3.62
CA CYS A 23 -2.70 4.45 -3.31
C CYS A 23 -2.44 4.26 -1.80
N ALA A 24 -1.75 5.19 -1.15
CA ALA A 24 -1.48 5.12 0.28
C ALA A 24 -2.72 5.40 1.15
N TYR A 25 -3.65 6.24 0.68
CA TYR A 25 -4.94 6.46 1.34
C TYR A 25 -5.79 5.20 1.32
N PHE A 26 -5.93 4.55 0.15
CA PHE A 26 -6.62 3.27 0.01
C PHE A 26 -6.03 2.20 0.94
N LEU A 27 -4.72 2.06 0.96
CA LEU A 27 -4.08 1.09 1.86
C LEU A 27 -4.27 1.42 3.34
N SER A 28 -4.19 2.69 3.72
CA SER A 28 -4.46 3.11 5.11
C SER A 28 -5.90 2.76 5.51
N TRP A 29 -6.86 3.01 4.62
CA TRP A 29 -8.26 2.63 4.82
C TRP A 29 -8.43 1.12 4.94
N ALA A 30 -7.86 0.34 4.02
CA ALA A 30 -7.97 -1.13 4.01
C ALA A 30 -7.40 -1.75 5.29
N ILE A 31 -6.25 -1.25 5.76
CA ILE A 31 -5.64 -1.66 7.02
C ILE A 31 -6.55 -1.29 8.20
N ASN A 32 -7.17 -0.11 8.19
CA ASN A 32 -8.10 0.31 9.24
C ASN A 32 -9.40 -0.50 9.27
N GLN A 33 -9.89 -1.00 8.13
CA GLN A 33 -11.02 -1.93 8.09
C GLN A 33 -10.66 -3.25 8.76
N ALA A 34 -9.48 -3.81 8.44
CA ALA A 34 -8.98 -5.01 9.11
C ALA A 34 -8.81 -4.79 10.62
N LEU A 35 -8.26 -3.64 11.02
CA LEU A 35 -8.05 -3.31 12.43
C LEU A 35 -9.33 -3.16 13.23
N ARG A 36 -10.34 -2.53 12.63
CA ARG A 36 -11.68 -2.45 13.21
C ARG A 36 -12.24 -3.84 13.46
N GLY A 37 -12.11 -4.76 12.50
CA GLY A 37 -12.54 -6.15 12.65
C GLY A 37 -11.80 -6.91 13.77
N LEU A 38 -10.58 -6.48 14.10
CA LEU A 38 -9.74 -7.04 15.17
C LEU A 38 -9.84 -6.29 16.51
N GLY A 39 -10.67 -5.24 16.61
CA GLY A 39 -10.79 -4.43 17.84
C GLY A 39 -9.58 -3.56 18.17
N HIS A 40 -8.75 -3.23 17.18
CA HIS A 40 -7.55 -2.41 17.36
C HIS A 40 -7.75 -0.95 16.96
N PRO A 41 -6.97 -0.01 17.53
CA PRO A 41 -7.05 1.40 17.17
C PRO A 41 -6.64 1.63 15.71
N ALA A 42 -7.33 2.56 15.06
CA ALA A 42 -7.02 2.96 13.69
C ALA A 42 -5.64 3.61 13.57
N LEU A 43 -4.97 3.36 12.45
CA LEU A 43 -3.77 4.08 12.05
C LEU A 43 -4.13 5.42 11.39
N PRO A 44 -3.28 6.45 11.53
CA PRO A 44 -3.50 7.72 10.84
C PRO A 44 -3.38 7.51 9.32
N PRO A 45 -4.28 8.11 8.51
CA PRO A 45 -4.21 7.98 7.06
C PRO A 45 -2.92 8.61 6.52
N ARG A 46 -2.25 7.92 5.59
CA ARG A 46 -0.98 8.38 5.01
C ARG A 46 -1.16 8.78 3.54
N PRO A 47 -0.70 9.99 3.15
CA PRO A 47 -0.80 10.46 1.76
C PRO A 47 0.26 9.89 0.82
N THR A 48 1.36 9.34 1.35
CA THR A 48 2.48 8.85 0.55
C THR A 48 2.79 7.39 0.85
N ALA A 49 3.15 6.63 -0.18
CA ALA A 49 3.51 5.22 -0.04
C ALA A 49 4.71 5.02 0.91
N LYS A 50 5.72 5.91 0.84
CA LYS A 50 6.87 5.88 1.75
C LYS A 50 6.48 6.25 3.19
N GLY A 51 5.59 7.22 3.37
CA GLY A 51 5.08 7.59 4.69
C GLY A 51 4.26 6.47 5.34
N LEU A 52 3.47 5.75 4.55
CA LEU A 52 2.78 4.53 4.98
C LEU A 52 3.79 3.45 5.42
N ALA A 53 4.81 3.18 4.62
CA ALA A 53 5.85 2.21 4.97
C ALA A 53 6.51 2.54 6.32
N SER A 54 6.89 3.81 6.50
CA SER A 54 7.51 4.28 7.75
C SER A 54 6.56 4.15 8.94
N GLU A 55 5.25 4.37 8.76
CA GLU A 55 4.26 4.17 9.82
C GLU A 55 4.13 2.70 10.20
N LEU A 56 4.00 1.81 9.21
CA LEU A 56 3.84 0.38 9.44
C LEU A 56 5.09 -0.24 10.08
N LEU A 57 6.28 0.21 9.68
CA LEU A 57 7.55 -0.25 10.26
C LEU A 57 7.72 0.13 11.74
N LYS A 58 6.94 1.06 12.30
CA LYS A 58 6.95 1.29 13.76
C LYS A 58 6.45 0.08 14.56
N ARG A 59 5.66 -0.79 13.93
CA ARG A 59 5.02 -1.97 14.54
C ARG A 59 5.09 -3.20 13.63
N GLY A 60 6.08 -3.22 12.75
CA GLY A 60 6.26 -4.22 11.73
C GLY A 60 7.73 -4.45 11.47
N GLU A 61 8.01 -5.29 10.50
CA GLU A 61 9.37 -5.61 10.09
C GLU A 61 9.51 -5.51 8.57
N ARG A 62 10.75 -5.29 8.14
CA ARG A 62 11.10 -5.40 6.73
C ARG A 62 11.37 -6.87 6.42
N VAL A 63 10.65 -7.41 5.44
CA VAL A 63 10.86 -8.78 4.97
C VAL A 63 11.46 -8.79 3.57
N SER A 64 12.21 -9.86 3.27
CA SER A 64 12.75 -10.15 1.93
C SER A 64 11.84 -11.06 1.12
N THR A 65 11.17 -12.00 1.78
CA THR A 65 10.23 -12.94 1.16
C THR A 65 8.79 -12.47 1.40
N PRO A 66 8.08 -12.01 0.36
CA PRO A 66 6.70 -11.57 0.49
C PRO A 66 5.76 -12.72 0.89
N ALA A 67 4.82 -12.42 1.77
CA ALA A 67 3.67 -13.27 2.09
C ALA A 67 2.36 -12.51 1.88
N VAL A 68 1.26 -13.27 1.83
CA VAL A 68 -0.09 -12.70 1.74
C VAL A 68 -0.33 -11.72 2.89
N GLY A 69 -0.87 -10.55 2.56
CA GLY A 69 -1.15 -9.47 3.52
C GLY A 69 0.01 -8.48 3.73
N ASP A 70 1.24 -8.81 3.30
CA ASP A 70 2.35 -7.87 3.41
C ASP A 70 2.09 -6.62 2.54
N ILE A 71 2.56 -5.46 3.00
CA ILE A 71 2.51 -4.22 2.24
C ILE A 71 3.79 -4.07 1.44
N VAL A 72 3.67 -4.06 0.12
CA VAL A 72 4.80 -3.81 -0.77
C VAL A 72 4.82 -2.35 -1.19
N VAL A 73 6.00 -1.75 -1.15
CA VAL A 73 6.23 -0.36 -1.51
C VAL A 73 7.31 -0.29 -2.58
N TRP A 74 6.98 0.41 -3.67
CA TRP A 74 7.88 0.67 -4.78
C TRP A 74 8.30 2.14 -4.83
N GLU A 75 9.53 2.37 -5.26
CA GLU A 75 10.01 3.69 -5.68
C GLU A 75 9.58 3.99 -7.12
N ARG A 76 9.18 5.25 -7.34
CA ARG A 76 8.94 5.82 -8.65
C ARG A 76 9.90 6.97 -8.91
N GLY A 77 10.26 7.16 -10.18
CA GLY A 77 11.16 8.26 -10.58
C GLY A 77 12.62 8.01 -10.18
N PRO A 78 13.40 9.08 -9.92
CA PRO A 78 14.79 8.97 -9.47
C PRO A 78 14.93 8.16 -8.17
N ARG A 79 16.06 7.46 -8.02
CA ARG A 79 16.36 6.71 -6.79
C ARG A 79 16.41 7.68 -5.60
N GLY A 80 15.73 7.34 -4.51
CA GLY A 80 15.61 8.21 -3.34
C GLY A 80 14.58 9.34 -3.47
N GLY A 81 13.90 9.50 -4.61
CA GLY A 81 12.83 10.50 -4.78
C GLY A 81 11.65 10.27 -3.85
N TRP A 82 10.81 11.29 -3.66
CA TRP A 82 9.62 11.21 -2.79
C TRP A 82 8.50 10.34 -3.38
N GLN A 83 8.49 10.16 -4.71
CA GLN A 83 7.46 9.41 -5.42
C GLN A 83 7.55 7.91 -5.10
N GLY A 84 6.40 7.31 -4.83
CA GLY A 84 6.29 5.88 -4.58
C GLY A 84 4.92 5.35 -4.95
N HIS A 85 4.82 4.03 -4.96
CA HIS A 85 3.57 3.30 -5.13
C HIS A 85 3.50 2.19 -4.09
N ALA A 86 2.31 1.71 -3.77
CA ALA A 86 2.17 0.62 -2.81
C ALA A 86 0.95 -0.26 -3.14
N GLY A 87 1.02 -1.50 -2.67
CA GLY A 87 -0.04 -2.49 -2.79
C GLY A 87 -0.01 -3.48 -1.62
N ILE A 88 -1.10 -4.22 -1.46
CA ILE A 88 -1.16 -5.38 -0.56
C ILE A 88 -0.82 -6.63 -1.37
N VAL A 89 0.06 -7.48 -0.85
CA VAL A 89 0.37 -8.77 -1.46
C VAL A 89 -0.85 -9.69 -1.30
N TRP A 90 -1.41 -10.12 -2.42
CA TRP A 90 -2.47 -11.12 -2.49
C TRP A 90 -1.90 -12.54 -2.68
N LYS A 91 -0.84 -12.66 -3.47
CA LYS A 91 -0.13 -13.92 -3.72
C LYS A 91 1.32 -13.64 -4.10
N TYR A 92 2.22 -14.54 -3.70
CA TYR A 92 3.58 -14.59 -4.21
C TYR A 92 3.81 -15.94 -4.88
N ILE A 93 4.34 -15.93 -6.11
CA ILE A 93 4.68 -17.11 -6.90
C ILE A 93 6.21 -17.17 -6.95
N SER A 94 6.81 -18.02 -6.13
CA SER A 94 8.26 -18.08 -5.93
C SER A 94 9.01 -18.59 -7.16
N GLU A 95 8.40 -19.49 -7.93
CA GLU A 95 9.00 -20.12 -9.12
C GLU A 95 9.31 -19.11 -10.22
N THR A 96 8.49 -18.05 -10.30
CA THR A 96 8.61 -16.99 -11.31
C THR A 96 8.90 -15.63 -10.70
N ASP A 97 9.21 -15.59 -9.40
CA ASP A 97 9.38 -14.38 -8.60
C ASP A 97 8.31 -13.33 -8.92
N THR A 98 7.04 -13.71 -8.82
CA THR A 98 5.91 -12.88 -9.26
C THR A 98 5.00 -12.52 -8.09
N LEU A 99 4.79 -11.22 -7.92
CA LEU A 99 3.83 -10.67 -6.97
C LEU A 99 2.47 -10.48 -7.63
N VAL A 100 1.42 -10.92 -6.96
CA VAL A 100 0.04 -10.53 -7.25
C VAL A 100 -0.40 -9.61 -6.13
N THR A 101 -0.84 -8.40 -6.47
CA THR A 101 -1.11 -7.34 -5.50
C THR A 101 -2.48 -6.72 -5.73
N VAL A 102 -3.12 -6.27 -4.65
CA VAL A 102 -4.29 -5.39 -4.72
C VAL A 102 -3.81 -3.95 -4.58
N GLU A 103 -4.10 -3.12 -5.57
CA GLU A 103 -3.57 -1.77 -5.67
C GLU A 103 -4.66 -0.75 -5.96
N GLY A 104 -4.57 0.38 -5.27
CA GLY A 104 -5.26 1.61 -5.63
C GLY A 104 -4.37 2.51 -6.47
N ASN A 105 -4.97 3.36 -7.29
CA ASN A 105 -4.30 4.37 -8.12
C ASN A 105 -3.22 3.85 -9.08
N PHE A 106 -3.47 2.69 -9.68
CA PHE A 106 -2.59 2.12 -10.71
C PHE A 106 -3.22 2.28 -12.10
N GLY A 107 -2.51 2.93 -13.03
CA GLY A 107 -2.96 3.12 -14.42
C GLY A 107 -3.60 4.50 -14.70
N PRO A 108 -4.14 4.69 -15.92
CA PRO A 108 -4.83 5.93 -16.31
C PRO A 108 -6.14 6.10 -15.55
N TYR A 109 -6.63 7.33 -15.49
CA TYR A 109 -7.92 7.64 -14.87
C TYR A 109 -9.10 7.04 -15.69
N PRO A 110 -10.18 6.57 -15.04
CA PRO A 110 -10.29 6.32 -13.60
C PRO A 110 -9.47 5.09 -13.22
N SER A 111 -8.45 5.27 -12.38
CA SER A 111 -7.69 4.15 -11.84
C SER A 111 -8.61 3.47 -10.84
N LYS A 112 -8.94 2.20 -11.07
CA LYS A 112 -9.78 1.42 -10.15
C LYS A 112 -8.91 0.63 -9.20
N VAL A 113 -9.45 0.28 -8.04
CA VAL A 113 -8.83 -0.79 -7.22
C VAL A 113 -8.80 -2.05 -8.06
N SER A 114 -7.60 -2.59 -8.26
CA SER A 114 -7.38 -3.68 -9.22
C SER A 114 -6.39 -4.70 -8.67
N VAL A 115 -6.53 -5.95 -9.12
CA VAL A 115 -5.52 -6.98 -8.94
C VAL A 115 -4.47 -6.82 -10.03
N ILE A 116 -3.20 -6.63 -9.62
CA ILE A 116 -2.07 -6.40 -10.52
C ILE A 116 -1.09 -7.57 -10.39
N ILE A 117 -0.60 -8.07 -11.52
CA ILE A 117 0.43 -9.11 -11.56
C ILE A 117 1.76 -8.45 -11.95
N ARG A 118 2.75 -8.58 -11.08
CA ARG A 118 4.09 -7.98 -11.21
C ARG A 118 5.17 -9.05 -11.14
N PRO A 119 5.73 -9.46 -12.28
CA PRO A 119 7.02 -10.16 -12.29
C PRO A 119 8.07 -9.23 -11.68
N ASN A 120 8.90 -9.73 -10.77
CA ASN A 120 9.97 -8.92 -10.19
C ASN A 120 10.94 -8.46 -11.29
N GLY A 121 11.43 -7.22 -11.20
CA GLY A 121 12.45 -6.68 -12.12
C GLY A 121 11.97 -6.13 -13.49
N ARG A 122 10.68 -6.20 -13.85
CA ARG A 122 10.19 -5.81 -15.20
C ARG A 122 9.49 -4.45 -15.35
N TRP A 123 9.36 -3.64 -14.30
CA TRP A 123 8.57 -2.40 -14.35
C TRP A 123 9.37 -1.13 -14.04
N ARG A 124 8.87 0.03 -14.52
CA ARG A 124 9.44 1.38 -14.26
C ARG A 124 9.49 1.75 -12.76
N THR A 125 8.85 0.96 -11.91
CA THR A 125 8.81 1.06 -10.45
C THR A 125 9.77 0.05 -9.84
N ARG A 126 10.71 0.49 -9.01
CA ARG A 126 11.68 -0.40 -8.36
C ARG A 126 11.16 -0.83 -7.00
N LEU A 127 11.23 -2.13 -6.68
CA LEU A 127 10.89 -2.62 -5.34
C LEU A 127 11.78 -1.92 -4.31
N TRP A 128 11.16 -1.28 -3.33
CA TRP A 128 11.89 -0.56 -2.28
C TRP A 128 11.91 -1.38 -1.00
N ARG A 129 10.72 -1.70 -0.47
CA ARG A 129 10.55 -2.44 0.78
C ARG A 129 9.28 -3.27 0.74
N ILE A 130 9.31 -4.39 1.44
CA ILE A 130 8.14 -5.16 1.82
C ILE A 130 8.04 -5.05 3.33
N VAL A 131 6.87 -4.68 3.81
CA VAL A 131 6.59 -4.47 5.23
C VAL A 131 5.57 -5.52 5.67
N ARG A 132 6.00 -6.38 6.59
CA ARG A 132 5.10 -7.24 7.34
C ARG A 132 4.67 -6.50 8.58
N TRP A 133 3.37 -6.29 8.72
CA TRP A 133 2.83 -5.57 9.85
C TRP A 133 2.28 -6.53 10.90
N HIS A 134 2.66 -6.37 12.16
CA HIS A 134 2.28 -7.30 13.23
C HIS A 134 1.04 -6.87 14.03
N GLY A 135 0.39 -5.75 13.67
CA GLY A 135 -0.80 -5.26 14.36
C GLY A 135 -0.50 -4.26 15.48
N ALA A 136 -1.31 -4.30 16.54
CA ALA A 136 -1.09 -3.53 17.77
C ALA A 136 0.25 -3.92 18.43
N PRO A 137 0.88 -3.03 19.24
CA PRO A 137 2.08 -3.39 19.97
C PRO A 137 1.86 -4.68 20.75
N LYS A 138 2.87 -5.55 20.80
CA LYS A 138 2.91 -6.64 21.77
C LYS A 138 2.74 -6.00 23.15
N GLU A 139 1.72 -6.40 23.90
CA GLU A 139 1.66 -6.08 25.32
C GLU A 139 2.96 -6.57 25.97
N GLY A 140 3.66 -5.66 26.65
CA GLY A 140 4.87 -5.97 27.40
C GLY A 140 6.17 -5.57 26.68
N LYS A 141 6.70 -4.40 27.06
CA LYS A 141 7.76 -4.34 28.07
C LYS A 141 7.53 -3.10 28.92
N GLN A 142 7.26 -3.32 30.22
CA GLN A 142 7.54 -2.35 31.27
C GLN A 142 9.03 -2.03 31.30
#